data_AF-A0A448MPK2-F1
#
_entry.id   AF-A0A448MPK2-F1
#
_cell.length_a   1.000
_cell.length_b   1.000
_cell.length_c   1.000
_cell.angle_alpha   90.00
_cell.angle_beta   90.00
_cell.angle_gamma   90.00
#
_symmetry.space_group_name_H-M   'P 1'
#
loop_
_entity.id
_entity.type
_entity.pdbx_description
1 polymer ?
#
loop_
_entity_poly.entity_id
_entity_poly.type
_entity_poly.pdbx_seq_one_letter_code
_entity_poly.pdbx_strand_id
1 'polypeptide(L)'
;MDVEFITSLQQWFEQIVQTPLTKAFPLKLIDLAKSDCIKEMSFYLSIREHFDVVGFNQALQAHHHLPSEMLQFEDIQGMIRGTIDLVFRYQGKYYLLDYKSNFLGENWEDYAPSTLAKAMLHHHYDWQYLLYTLALHRYLKTVDSDYDYERDFGGVFYLFLRGMNGEPQSGVFLIAQVHNSSMN
;
A
#
# COMPACT_ATOMS: atom_id res chain seq x y z
N MET A 1 -23.44 24.97 -9.05
CA MET A 1 -22.51 24.37 -8.07
C MET A 1 -22.12 25.47 -7.11
N ASP A 2 -22.17 25.18 -5.82
CA ASP A 2 -21.92 26.13 -4.74
C ASP A 2 -20.42 26.49 -4.67
N VAL A 3 -20.08 27.79 -4.67
CA VAL A 3 -18.69 28.28 -4.68
C VAL A 3 -17.98 27.91 -3.38
N GLU A 4 -18.72 27.85 -2.26
CA GLU A 4 -18.17 27.43 -0.97
C GLU A 4 -17.75 25.96 -1.00
N PHE A 5 -18.59 25.09 -1.57
CA PHE A 5 -18.27 23.67 -1.73
C PHE A 5 -17.01 23.44 -2.57
N ILE A 6 -16.87 24.16 -3.69
CA ILE A 6 -15.68 24.06 -4.56
C ILE A 6 -14.42 24.47 -3.79
N THR A 7 -14.50 25.53 -3.00
CA THR A 7 -13.37 26.06 -2.22
C THR A 7 -12.92 25.06 -1.15
N SER A 8 -13.86 24.52 -0.36
CA SER A 8 -13.54 23.51 0.66
C SER A 8 -12.97 22.23 0.04
N LEU A 9 -13.48 21.81 -1.13
CA LEU A 9 -12.97 20.65 -1.84
C LEU A 9 -11.54 20.88 -2.35
N GLN A 10 -11.26 22.05 -2.93
CA GLN A 10 -9.90 22.41 -3.37
C GLN A 10 -8.92 22.41 -2.20
N GLN A 11 -9.28 23.03 -1.08
CA GLN A 11 -8.46 23.03 0.13
C GLN A 11 -8.17 21.61 0.64
N TRP A 12 -9.17 20.72 0.61
CA TRP A 12 -8.98 19.34 1.01
C TRP A 12 -8.01 18.59 0.07
N PHE A 13 -8.12 18.78 -1.25
CA PHE A 13 -7.15 18.20 -2.20
C PHE A 13 -5.73 18.75 -1.99
N GLU A 14 -5.58 20.05 -1.71
CA GLU A 14 -4.29 20.65 -1.37
C GLU A 14 -3.69 20.02 -0.12
N GLN A 15 -4.49 19.80 0.92
CA GLN A 15 -4.07 19.10 2.14
C GLN A 15 -3.65 17.66 1.85
N ILE A 16 -4.44 16.90 1.07
CA ILE A 16 -4.09 15.53 0.66
C ILE A 16 -2.72 15.50 0.00
N VAL A 17 -2.50 16.33 -1.03
CA VAL A 17 -1.24 16.25 -1.80
C VAL A 17 -0.02 16.73 -1.02
N GLN A 18 -0.24 17.57 0.00
CA GLN A 18 0.80 18.11 0.88
C GLN A 18 1.06 17.27 2.14
N THR A 19 0.22 16.28 2.45
CA THR A 19 0.37 15.44 3.64
C THR A 19 1.68 14.64 3.57
N PRO A 20 2.57 14.72 4.57
CA PRO A 20 3.77 13.89 4.63
C PRO A 20 3.42 12.40 4.74
N LEU A 21 3.91 11.59 3.80
CA LEU A 21 3.58 10.17 3.73
C LEU A 21 4.38 9.31 4.72
N THR A 22 5.55 9.78 5.16
CA THR A 22 6.38 9.09 6.14
C THR A 22 7.17 10.08 6.99
N LYS A 23 7.56 9.65 8.20
CA LYS A 23 8.48 10.39 9.07
C LYS A 23 9.95 10.16 8.73
N ALA A 24 10.26 9.10 7.97
CA ALA A 24 11.63 8.69 7.72
C ALA A 24 12.37 9.62 6.73
N PHE A 25 11.65 10.20 5.78
CA PHE A 25 12.18 11.09 4.75
C PHE A 25 11.07 11.99 4.21
N PRO A 26 11.40 13.17 3.64
CA PRO A 26 10.40 14.13 3.17
C PRO A 26 9.76 13.67 1.85
N LEU A 27 8.67 12.92 1.96
CA LEU A 27 7.89 12.45 0.81
C LEU A 27 6.43 12.92 0.93
N LYS A 28 5.94 13.63 -0.08
CA LYS A 28 4.53 13.97 -0.28
C LYS A 28 4.09 13.58 -1.69
N LEU A 29 2.77 13.47 -1.90
CA LEU A 29 2.21 13.18 -3.23
C LEU A 29 2.57 14.26 -4.25
N ILE A 30 2.60 15.53 -3.84
CA ILE A 30 2.94 16.66 -4.74
C ILE A 30 4.38 16.60 -5.26
N ASP A 31 5.27 15.88 -4.58
CA ASP A 31 6.68 15.76 -4.94
C ASP A 31 6.92 14.66 -6.00
N LEU A 32 5.90 13.86 -6.34
CA LEU A 32 6.04 12.74 -7.26
C LEU A 32 6.15 13.21 -8.71
N ALA A 33 7.30 12.92 -9.34
CA ALA A 33 7.48 13.15 -10.76
C ALA A 33 6.59 12.19 -11.57
N LYS A 34 5.80 12.74 -12.51
CA LYS A 34 4.90 11.94 -13.36
C LYS A 34 5.64 10.86 -14.16
N SER A 35 6.90 11.12 -14.53
CA SER A 35 7.78 10.17 -15.23
C SER A 35 8.19 8.98 -14.38
N ASP A 36 8.16 9.11 -13.05
CA ASP A 36 8.47 8.05 -12.10
C ASP A 36 7.19 7.36 -11.57
N CYS A 37 6.04 7.56 -12.23
CA CYS A 37 4.75 7.01 -11.82
C CYS A 37 4.11 6.13 -12.89
N ILE A 38 3.59 4.97 -12.49
CA ILE A 38 2.67 4.15 -13.28
C ILE A 38 1.33 4.15 -12.55
N LYS A 39 0.30 4.70 -13.19
CA LYS A 39 -1.06 4.73 -12.65
C LYS A 39 -1.83 3.51 -13.12
N GLU A 40 -2.71 2.99 -12.26
CA GLU A 40 -3.64 1.90 -12.58
C GLU A 40 -2.94 0.70 -13.23
N MET A 41 -1.81 0.27 -12.63
CA MET A 41 -1.03 -0.85 -13.17
C MET A 41 -1.81 -2.15 -13.01
N SER A 42 -2.36 -2.65 -14.13
CA SER A 42 -3.03 -3.94 -14.18
C SER A 42 -2.04 -5.09 -14.06
N PHE A 43 -2.41 -6.15 -13.35
CA PHE A 43 -1.61 -7.36 -13.24
C PHE A 43 -2.45 -8.64 -13.29
N TYR A 44 -1.74 -9.74 -13.58
CA TYR A 44 -2.28 -11.09 -13.59
C TYR A 44 -1.33 -12.03 -12.86
N LEU A 45 -1.83 -12.70 -11.81
CA LEU A 45 -1.10 -13.74 -11.11
C LEU A 45 -1.78 -15.08 -11.40
N SER A 46 -1.06 -15.96 -12.09
CA SER A 46 -1.53 -17.31 -12.39
C SER A 46 -1.18 -18.25 -11.23
N ILE A 47 -2.18 -18.93 -10.71
CA ILE A 47 -2.07 -20.02 -9.73
C ILE A 47 -2.32 -21.30 -10.51
N ARG A 48 -1.22 -21.90 -11.01
CA ARG A 48 -1.24 -23.04 -11.94
C ARG A 48 -1.26 -24.39 -11.24
N GLU A 49 -0.71 -24.46 -10.03
CA GLU A 49 -0.69 -25.64 -9.18
C GLU A 49 -1.60 -25.43 -7.96
N HIS A 50 -1.75 -26.45 -7.13
CA HIS A 50 -2.47 -26.33 -5.85
C HIS A 50 -1.81 -25.25 -4.99
N PHE A 51 -2.59 -24.27 -4.54
CA PHE A 51 -2.11 -23.22 -3.65
C PHE A 51 -1.91 -23.81 -2.24
N ASP A 52 -0.67 -23.80 -1.75
CA ASP A 52 -0.35 -24.30 -0.40
C ASP A 52 -0.84 -23.31 0.68
N VAL A 53 -2.11 -23.48 1.08
CA VAL A 53 -2.77 -22.68 2.12
C VAL A 53 -2.07 -22.84 3.46
N VAL A 54 -1.57 -24.04 3.77
CA VAL A 54 -0.90 -24.33 5.04
C VAL A 54 0.44 -23.59 5.10
N GLY A 55 1.27 -23.73 4.06
CA GLY A 55 2.53 -23.01 3.94
C GLY A 55 2.35 -21.49 3.90
N PHE A 56 1.31 -21.01 3.20
CA PHE A 56 0.96 -19.58 3.21
C PHE A 56 0.64 -19.08 4.62
N ASN A 57 -0.23 -19.78 5.35
CA ASN A 57 -0.60 -19.39 6.72
C ASN A 57 0.59 -19.45 7.69
N GLN A 58 1.49 -20.43 7.53
CA GLN A 58 2.73 -20.51 8.30
C GLN A 58 3.66 -19.32 8.00
N ALA A 59 3.86 -18.98 6.72
CA ALA A 59 4.67 -17.84 6.34
C ALA A 59 4.06 -16.51 6.81
N LEU A 60 2.73 -16.39 6.73
CA LEU A 60 1.98 -15.25 7.25
C LEU A 60 2.23 -15.10 8.76
N GLN A 61 2.07 -16.17 9.54
CA GLN A 61 2.31 -16.13 10.99
C GLN A 61 3.77 -15.78 11.35
N ALA A 62 4.74 -16.25 10.56
CA ALA A 62 6.16 -16.07 10.85
C ALA A 62 6.69 -14.68 10.44
N HIS A 63 6.17 -14.08 9.37
CA HIS A 63 6.78 -12.91 8.73
C HIS A 63 5.87 -11.69 8.63
N HIS A 64 4.56 -11.84 8.85
CA HIS A 64 3.62 -10.74 8.72
C HIS A 64 3.58 -9.89 9.98
N HIS A 65 3.67 -8.58 9.81
CA HIS A 65 3.77 -7.61 10.90
C HIS A 65 2.40 -7.19 11.48
N LEU A 66 1.30 -7.53 10.80
CA LEU A 66 -0.06 -7.36 11.32
C LEU A 66 -0.65 -8.70 11.75
N PRO A 67 -1.53 -8.74 12.76
CA PRO A 67 -2.21 -9.96 13.20
C PRO A 67 -3.29 -10.36 12.19
N SER A 68 -2.85 -10.83 11.02
CA SER A 68 -3.69 -11.23 9.91
C SER A 68 -4.50 -12.48 10.25
N GLU A 69 -5.72 -12.56 9.73
CA GLU A 69 -6.50 -13.78 9.80
C GLU A 69 -5.85 -14.87 8.94
N MET A 70 -6.06 -16.13 9.32
CA MET A 70 -5.62 -17.25 8.48
C MET A 70 -6.50 -17.33 7.23
N LEU A 71 -5.87 -17.63 6.11
CA LEU A 71 -6.57 -17.95 4.88
C LEU A 71 -7.32 -19.28 5.04
N GLN A 72 -8.64 -19.29 4.80
CA GLN A 72 -9.52 -20.45 4.99
C GLN A 72 -10.13 -20.97 3.66
N PHE A 73 -9.40 -20.89 2.55
CA PHE A 73 -9.87 -21.46 1.28
C PHE A 73 -9.49 -22.94 1.16
N GLU A 74 -10.36 -23.75 0.58
CA GLU A 74 -10.12 -25.20 0.42
C GLU A 74 -9.32 -25.53 -0.84
N ASP A 75 -9.40 -24.72 -1.90
CA ASP A 75 -8.62 -24.87 -3.13
C ASP A 75 -8.69 -23.59 -3.97
N ILE A 76 -7.55 -22.98 -4.32
CA ILE A 76 -7.48 -21.83 -5.23
C ILE A 76 -6.73 -22.25 -6.49
N GLN A 77 -7.42 -22.25 -7.63
CA GLN A 77 -6.83 -22.44 -8.95
C GLN A 77 -7.34 -21.37 -9.91
N GLY A 78 -6.47 -20.89 -10.80
CA GLY A 78 -6.85 -19.95 -11.85
C GLY A 78 -5.98 -18.70 -11.91
N MET A 79 -6.62 -17.55 -12.09
CA MET A 79 -5.91 -16.29 -12.31
C MET A 79 -6.50 -15.19 -11.43
N ILE A 80 -5.64 -14.59 -10.62
CA ILE A 80 -5.97 -13.36 -9.89
C ILE A 80 -5.68 -12.20 -10.84
N ARG A 81 -6.71 -11.39 -11.08
CA ARG A 81 -6.58 -10.11 -11.78
C ARG A 81 -6.77 -8.98 -10.78
N GLY A 82 -5.93 -7.97 -10.86
CA GLY A 82 -6.06 -6.77 -10.05
C GLY A 82 -5.44 -5.57 -10.74
N THR A 83 -5.58 -4.42 -10.08
CA THR A 83 -5.03 -3.14 -10.52
C THR A 83 -4.45 -2.43 -9.31
N ILE A 84 -3.22 -1.97 -9.41
CA ILE A 84 -2.56 -1.15 -8.39
C ILE A 84 -2.81 0.32 -8.77
N ASP A 85 -3.37 1.12 -7.86
CA ASP A 85 -3.70 2.53 -8.13
C ASP A 85 -2.48 3.33 -8.59
N LEU A 86 -1.37 3.20 -7.87
CA LEU A 86 -0.12 3.89 -8.20
C LEU A 86 1.09 3.05 -7.81
N VAL A 87 1.98 2.84 -8.77
CA VAL A 87 3.38 2.47 -8.53
C VAL A 87 4.20 3.73 -8.76
N PHE A 88 5.10 4.06 -7.85
CA PHE A 88 6.01 5.19 -8.06
C PHE A 88 7.44 4.88 -7.63
N ARG A 89 8.39 5.59 -8.22
CA ARG A 89 9.80 5.55 -7.84
C ARG A 89 10.18 6.83 -7.09
N TYR A 90 10.85 6.67 -5.96
CA TYR A 90 11.37 7.79 -5.18
C TYR A 90 12.72 7.42 -4.57
N GLN A 91 13.73 8.27 -4.79
CA GLN A 91 15.11 8.05 -4.33
C GLN A 91 15.66 6.65 -4.69
N GLY A 92 15.39 6.20 -5.92
CA GLY A 92 15.86 4.91 -6.42
C GLY A 92 15.07 3.69 -5.95
N LYS A 93 14.05 3.85 -5.10
CA LYS A 93 13.20 2.75 -4.63
C LYS A 93 11.81 2.79 -5.24
N TYR A 94 11.24 1.62 -5.49
CA TYR A 94 9.87 1.41 -5.95
C TYR A 94 8.90 1.28 -4.77
N TYR A 95 7.77 1.96 -4.86
CA TYR A 95 6.72 1.95 -3.86
C TYR A 95 5.37 1.65 -4.51
N LEU A 96 4.53 0.98 -3.74
CA LEU A 96 3.11 0.83 -4.04
C LEU A 96 2.32 1.88 -3.27
N LEU A 97 1.24 2.36 -3.86
CA LEU A 97 0.29 3.25 -3.23
C LEU A 97 -1.13 2.91 -3.66
N ASP A 98 -2.02 2.85 -2.67
CA ASP A 98 -3.44 2.60 -2.86
C ASP A 98 -4.28 3.64 -2.12
N TYR A 99 -5.29 4.19 -2.80
CA TYR A 99 -6.16 5.23 -2.25
C TYR A 99 -7.44 4.61 -1.67
N LYS A 100 -7.70 4.92 -0.40
CA LYS A 100 -8.87 4.45 0.33
C LYS A 100 -9.81 5.62 0.66
N SER A 101 -11.07 5.50 0.27
CA SER A 101 -12.14 6.46 0.58
C SER A 101 -13.03 6.01 1.76
N ASN A 102 -12.58 4.99 2.52
CA ASN A 102 -13.28 4.44 3.68
C ASN A 102 -13.64 5.53 4.69
N PHE A 103 -14.86 5.48 5.21
CA PHE A 103 -15.30 6.31 6.32
C PHE A 103 -15.02 5.58 7.64
N LEU A 104 -14.11 6.13 8.45
CA LEU A 104 -13.74 5.58 9.76
C LEU A 104 -14.34 6.35 10.94
N GLY A 105 -14.88 7.54 10.66
CA GLY A 105 -15.49 8.45 11.61
C GLY A 105 -15.40 9.90 11.12
N GLU A 106 -15.87 10.83 11.95
CA GLU A 106 -15.98 12.25 11.64
C GLU A 106 -14.77 13.07 12.09
N ASN A 107 -13.94 12.53 12.99
CA ASN A 107 -12.82 13.25 13.59
C ASN A 107 -11.48 12.77 13.03
N TRP A 108 -10.42 13.57 13.21
CA TRP A 108 -9.08 13.23 12.73
C TRP A 108 -8.51 12.00 13.45
N GLU A 109 -8.87 11.81 14.72
CA GLU A 109 -8.48 10.67 15.56
C GLU A 109 -9.02 9.34 15.03
N ASP A 110 -10.13 9.36 14.28
CA ASP A 110 -10.69 8.18 13.62
C ASP A 110 -9.79 7.67 12.48
N TYR A 111 -8.81 8.49 12.05
CA TYR A 111 -7.80 8.15 11.05
C TYR A 111 -6.38 8.11 11.63
N ALA A 112 -6.27 8.00 12.96
CA ALA A 112 -4.99 7.82 13.64
C ALA A 112 -4.39 6.42 13.34
N PRO A 113 -3.06 6.23 13.47
CA PRO A 113 -2.39 4.98 13.11
C PRO A 113 -3.00 3.69 13.70
N SER A 114 -3.47 3.73 14.94
CA SER A 114 -4.09 2.58 15.60
C SER A 114 -5.45 2.21 15.00
N THR A 115 -6.23 3.20 14.55
CA THR A 115 -7.52 2.97 13.88
C THR A 115 -7.29 2.49 12.44
N LEU A 116 -6.30 3.05 11.75
CA LEU A 116 -5.90 2.57 10.41
C LEU A 116 -5.45 1.11 10.46
N ALA A 117 -4.65 0.70 11.45
CA ALA A 117 -4.23 -0.70 11.60
C ALA A 117 -5.43 -1.67 11.73
N LYS A 118 -6.49 -1.27 12.43
CA LYS A 118 -7.73 -2.06 12.52
C LYS A 118 -8.47 -2.10 11.18
N ALA A 119 -8.56 -0.96 10.49
CA ALA A 119 -9.19 -0.87 9.19
C ALA A 119 -8.47 -1.73 8.13
N MET A 120 -7.13 -1.76 8.19
CA MET A 120 -6.29 -2.60 7.32
C MET A 120 -6.66 -4.08 7.44
N LEU A 121 -6.81 -4.58 8.67
CA LEU A 121 -7.20 -5.98 8.94
C LEU A 121 -8.66 -6.24 8.55
N HIS A 122 -9.57 -5.37 8.96
CA HIS A 122 -11.01 -5.53 8.73
C HIS A 122 -11.38 -5.59 7.24
N HIS A 123 -10.63 -4.90 6.39
CA HIS A 123 -10.84 -4.90 4.94
C HIS A 123 -9.89 -5.83 4.17
N HIS A 124 -9.10 -6.66 4.88
CA HIS A 124 -8.09 -7.55 4.31
C HIS A 124 -7.10 -6.84 3.35
N TYR A 125 -6.78 -5.57 3.64
CA TYR A 125 -5.79 -4.80 2.89
C TYR A 125 -4.37 -5.32 3.13
N ASP A 126 -4.18 -6.04 4.22
CA ASP A 126 -2.98 -6.79 4.51
C ASP A 126 -2.73 -7.93 3.49
N TRP A 127 -3.75 -8.68 3.09
CA TRP A 127 -3.60 -9.66 2.00
C TRP A 127 -3.42 -8.96 0.64
N GLN A 128 -4.09 -7.84 0.44
CA GLN A 128 -4.00 -7.05 -0.79
C GLN A 128 -2.56 -6.60 -1.07
N TYR A 129 -1.85 -6.06 -0.07
CA TYR A 129 -0.48 -5.59 -0.30
C TYR A 129 0.46 -6.76 -0.64
N LEU A 130 0.26 -7.95 -0.06
CA LEU A 130 1.09 -9.13 -0.39
C LEU A 130 0.95 -9.49 -1.87
N LEU A 131 -0.29 -9.51 -2.38
CA LEU A 131 -0.56 -9.78 -3.79
C LEU A 131 0.01 -8.69 -4.70
N TYR A 132 -0.16 -7.42 -4.32
CA TYR A 132 0.34 -6.28 -5.10
C TYR A 132 1.87 -6.24 -5.12
N THR A 133 2.50 -6.53 -3.98
CA THR A 133 3.96 -6.62 -3.85
C THR A 133 4.51 -7.75 -4.71
N LEU A 134 3.89 -8.94 -4.69
CA LEU A 134 4.28 -10.05 -5.55
C LEU A 134 4.12 -9.71 -7.04
N ALA A 135 3.01 -9.06 -7.40
CA ALA A 135 2.76 -8.64 -8.78
C ALA A 135 3.82 -7.66 -9.27
N LEU A 136 4.11 -6.61 -8.49
CA LEU A 136 5.14 -5.64 -8.82
C LEU A 136 6.53 -6.28 -8.84
N HIS A 137 6.87 -7.12 -7.86
CA HIS A 137 8.14 -7.83 -7.81
C HIS A 137 8.38 -8.65 -9.08
N ARG A 138 7.38 -9.42 -9.52
CA ARG A 138 7.47 -10.21 -10.77
C ARG A 138 7.60 -9.30 -11.98
N TYR A 139 6.82 -8.21 -12.04
CA TYR A 139 6.91 -7.25 -13.14
C TYR A 139 8.30 -6.62 -13.23
N LEU A 140 8.84 -6.10 -12.12
CA LEU A 140 10.16 -5.46 -12.08
C LEU A 140 11.27 -6.41 -12.53
N LYS A 141 11.25 -7.68 -12.09
CA LYS A 141 12.19 -8.72 -12.59
C LYS A 141 12.14 -8.93 -14.11
N THR A 142 11.04 -8.60 -14.78
CA THR A 142 10.93 -8.74 -16.24
C THR A 142 11.42 -7.52 -17.01
N VAL A 143 11.40 -6.34 -16.40
CA VAL A 143 11.71 -5.06 -17.07
C VAL A 143 13.05 -4.46 -16.63
N ASP A 144 13.57 -4.90 -15.49
CA ASP A 144 14.85 -4.47 -14.92
C ASP A 144 15.65 -5.72 -14.51
N SER A 145 16.73 -5.98 -15.24
CA SER A 145 17.60 -7.14 -14.98
C SER A 145 18.44 -7.03 -13.73
N ASP A 146 18.67 -5.79 -13.25
CA ASP A 146 19.48 -5.52 -12.07
C ASP A 146 18.61 -5.42 -10.80
N TYR A 147 17.28 -5.45 -10.93
CA TYR A 147 16.34 -5.32 -9.83
C TYR A 147 16.56 -6.36 -8.72
N ASP A 148 16.74 -5.85 -7.50
CA ASP A 148 16.82 -6.62 -6.29
C ASP A 148 15.72 -6.17 -5.31
N TYR A 149 14.95 -7.12 -4.76
CA TYR A 149 13.84 -6.79 -3.88
C TYR A 149 14.32 -6.08 -2.61
N GLU A 150 15.42 -6.56 -2.02
CA GLU A 150 15.90 -6.05 -0.75
C GLU A 150 16.47 -4.63 -0.85
N ARG A 151 17.08 -4.31 -2.00
CA ARG A 151 17.66 -3.00 -2.29
C ARG A 151 16.62 -2.01 -2.81
N ASP A 152 15.80 -2.43 -3.78
CA ASP A 152 15.06 -1.52 -4.64
C ASP A 152 13.57 -1.40 -4.27
N PHE A 153 13.02 -2.27 -3.43
CA PHE A 153 11.66 -2.10 -2.91
C PHE A 153 11.66 -1.17 -1.68
N GLY A 154 10.69 -0.26 -1.63
CA GLY A 154 10.60 0.76 -0.58
C GLY A 154 9.45 0.56 0.41
N GLY A 155 8.39 -0.14 0.00
CA GLY A 155 7.22 -0.40 0.83
C GLY A 155 5.90 -0.06 0.13
N VAL A 156 4.83 -0.09 0.93
CA VAL A 156 3.45 0.11 0.45
C VAL A 156 2.75 1.17 1.29
N PHE A 157 2.16 2.15 0.62
CA PHE A 157 1.34 3.19 1.23
C PHE A 157 -0.14 2.91 1.01
N TYR A 158 -0.91 2.99 2.09
CA TYR A 158 -2.37 3.06 2.05
C TYR A 158 -2.79 4.46 2.50
N LEU A 159 -3.43 5.19 1.60
CA LEU A 159 -3.84 6.58 1.81
C LEU A 159 -5.35 6.68 2.05
N PHE A 160 -5.75 6.78 3.31
CA PHE A 160 -7.13 7.03 3.72
C PHE A 160 -7.46 8.51 3.54
N LEU A 161 -7.90 8.87 2.34
CA LEU A 161 -8.03 10.26 1.88
C LEU A 161 -8.84 11.16 2.83
N ARG A 162 -9.88 10.61 3.46
CA ARG A 162 -10.74 11.34 4.41
C ARG A 162 -10.02 11.79 5.67
N GLY A 163 -8.94 11.12 6.06
CA GLY A 163 -8.12 11.47 7.21
C GLY A 163 -6.89 12.32 6.87
N MET A 164 -6.59 12.56 5.60
CA MET A 164 -5.41 13.32 5.18
C MET A 164 -5.70 14.81 5.23
N ASN A 165 -5.05 15.53 6.15
CA ASN A 165 -5.32 16.92 6.47
C ASN A 165 -4.07 17.84 6.38
N GLY A 166 -2.96 17.34 5.86
CA GLY A 166 -1.67 18.05 5.78
C GLY A 166 -0.72 17.75 6.94
N GLU A 167 -1.21 17.17 8.04
CA GLU A 167 -0.38 16.80 9.18
C GLU A 167 0.27 15.41 9.01
N PRO A 168 1.50 15.20 9.52
CA PRO A 168 2.16 13.90 9.47
C PRO A 168 1.32 12.79 10.15
N GLN A 169 1.30 11.60 9.55
CA GLN A 169 0.61 10.40 10.08
C GLN A 169 -0.93 10.50 10.18
N SER A 170 -1.55 11.52 9.57
CA SER A 170 -3.01 11.60 9.49
C SER A 170 -3.50 10.92 8.21
N GLY A 171 -4.26 9.82 8.35
CA GLY A 171 -4.80 9.09 7.18
C GLY A 171 -3.76 8.35 6.34
N VAL A 172 -2.51 8.22 6.80
CA VAL A 172 -1.45 7.50 6.07
C VAL A 172 -1.01 6.26 6.83
N PHE A 173 -1.09 5.10 6.19
CA PHE A 173 -0.56 3.85 6.71
C PHE A 173 0.58 3.35 5.80
N LEU A 174 1.74 3.07 6.39
CA LEU A 174 2.92 2.60 5.68
C LEU A 174 3.29 1.19 6.15
N ILE A 175 3.37 0.28 5.18
CA ILE A 175 4.01 -1.02 5.33
C ILE A 175 5.43 -0.87 4.80
N ALA A 176 6.38 -0.67 5.70
CA ALA A 176 7.79 -0.66 5.37
C ALA A 176 8.28 -2.08 5.09
N GLN A 177 9.25 -2.20 4.20
CA GLN A 177 9.97 -3.46 4.04
C GLN A 177 10.68 -3.80 5.36
N VAL A 178 10.48 -5.02 5.86
CA VAL A 178 11.19 -5.53 7.03
C VAL A 178 12.66 -5.63 6.65
N HIS A 179 13.51 -4.74 7.15
CA HIS A 179 14.94 -5.02 7.13
C HIS A 179 15.17 -6.20 8.07
N ASN A 180 15.66 -7.32 7.53
CA ASN A 180 16.35 -8.32 8.33
C ASN A 180 17.61 -7.66 8.90
N SER A 181 17.45 -6.89 9.97
CA SER A 181 18.55 -6.53 10.85
C SER A 181 18.99 -7.83 11.50
N SER A 182 20.05 -8.40 10.93
CA SER A 182 20.85 -9.55 11.36
C SER A 182 20.45 -10.15 12.71
N MET A 183 20.02 -11.41 12.68
CA MET A 183 20.42 -12.34 13.74
C MET A 183 21.95 -12.31 13.81
N ASN A 184 22.48 -11.66 14.85
CA ASN A 184 23.82 -11.82 15.37
C ASN A 184 23.69 -11.99 16.88
#